data_AF-A0A920MDW3-F1
#
_entry.id   AF-A0A920MDW3-F1
#
_cell.length_a   1.000
_cell.length_b   1.000
_cell.length_c   1.000
_cell.angle_alpha   90.00
_cell.angle_beta   90.00
_cell.angle_gamma   90.00
#
_symmetry.space_group_name_H-M   'P 1'
#
loop_
_entity.id
_entity.type
_entity.pdbx_description
1 polymer ?
#
loop_
_entity_poly.entity_id
_entity_poly.type
_entity_poly.pdbx_seq_one_letter_code
_entity_poly.pdbx_strand_id
1 'polypeptide(L)'
;MGCPDWPKCFGRWIPPTSIEQIPSHIDPATFNIVLAWIEYCNRLFGAIVGLSITITLFLGLKHYSHLPHIKWPLISAFGLTLFEGWLGSVLIDTVLNPVTITLHLFFALIIVMLLLYVSQEAYYLDNPDAEKQSKYPQI
;
A
#
# COMPACT_ATOMS: atom_id res chain seq x y z
N MET A 1 1.27 20.26 -2.40
CA MET A 1 1.17 18.96 -3.10
C MET A 1 2.04 19.00 -4.33
N GLY A 2 2.66 17.88 -4.66
CA GLY A 2 3.56 17.69 -5.79
C GLY A 2 2.82 17.28 -7.07
N CYS A 3 1.80 16.43 -6.97
CA CYS A 3 1.02 15.94 -8.11
C CYS A 3 -0.47 16.28 -7.92
N PRO A 4 -1.05 17.18 -8.74
CA PRO A 4 -2.43 17.65 -8.57
C PRO A 4 -3.50 16.63 -8.99
N ASP A 5 -3.13 15.62 -9.78
CA ASP A 5 -4.05 14.64 -10.35
C ASP A 5 -3.75 13.23 -9.85
N TRP A 6 -4.67 12.29 -10.11
CA TRP A 6 -4.47 10.84 -10.02
C TRP A 6 -5.36 10.14 -11.07
N PRO A 7 -4.94 9.04 -11.71
CA PRO A 7 -3.68 8.27 -11.54
C PRO A 7 -2.46 8.89 -12.24
N LYS A 8 -2.66 9.94 -13.03
CA LYS A 8 -1.59 10.72 -13.68
C LYS A 8 -1.01 11.77 -12.73
N CYS A 9 0.09 12.40 -13.10
CA CYS A 9 0.67 13.56 -12.42
C CYS A 9 0.94 14.65 -13.47
N PHE A 10 0.37 15.86 -13.28
CA PHE A 10 0.37 16.93 -14.30
C PHE A 10 -0.20 16.48 -15.65
N GLY A 11 -1.29 15.69 -15.64
CA GLY A 11 -1.89 15.11 -16.85
C GLY A 11 -1.02 14.10 -17.61
N ARG A 12 0.16 13.72 -17.10
CA ARG A 12 1.11 12.77 -17.71
C ARG A 12 1.32 11.54 -16.83
N TRP A 13 1.77 10.43 -17.42
CA TRP A 13 2.12 9.22 -16.68
C TRP A 13 3.49 9.31 -16.00
N ILE A 14 4.37 10.18 -16.49
CA ILE A 14 5.68 10.45 -15.92
C ILE A 14 5.69 11.94 -15.53
N PRO A 15 6.05 12.29 -14.29
CA PRO A 15 6.08 13.67 -13.84
C PRO A 15 7.12 14.50 -14.62
N PRO A 16 6.89 15.81 -14.78
CA PRO A 16 7.79 16.69 -15.51
C PRO A 16 9.18 16.77 -14.86
N THR A 17 10.22 16.88 -15.70
CA THR A 17 11.62 17.03 -15.28
C THR A 17 12.12 18.48 -15.34
N SER A 18 11.32 19.39 -15.90
CA SER A 18 11.62 20.83 -15.98
C SER A 18 10.33 21.64 -15.97
N ILE A 19 10.45 22.94 -15.66
CA ILE A 19 9.32 23.88 -15.62
C ILE A 19 8.64 24.01 -17.00
N GLU A 20 9.41 23.89 -18.08
CA GLU A 20 8.92 23.99 -19.46
C GLU A 20 7.93 22.88 -19.85
N GLN A 21 7.89 21.78 -19.09
CA GLN A 21 7.02 20.64 -19.37
C GLN A 21 5.67 20.73 -18.66
N ILE A 22 5.45 21.78 -17.85
CA ILE A 22 4.21 21.98 -17.10
C ILE A 22 3.09 22.43 -18.06
N PRO A 23 1.85 21.95 -17.90
CA PRO A 23 0.70 22.45 -18.65
C PRO A 23 0.49 23.97 -18.44
N SER A 24 0.06 24.68 -19.49
CA SER A 24 -0.10 26.15 -19.48
C SER A 24 -1.12 26.70 -18.47
N HIS A 25 -1.96 25.84 -17.88
CA HIS A 25 -2.95 26.21 -16.87
C HIS A 25 -2.42 26.13 -15.43
N ILE A 26 -1.18 25.67 -15.22
CA ILE A 26 -0.56 25.55 -13.89
C ILE A 26 0.53 26.62 -13.75
N ASP A 27 0.50 27.32 -12.61
CA ASP A 27 1.47 28.37 -12.29
C ASP A 27 2.88 27.79 -12.03
N PRO A 28 3.89 28.16 -12.83
CA PRO A 28 5.29 27.76 -12.62
C PRO A 28 5.84 28.06 -11.22
N ALA A 29 5.34 29.11 -10.55
CA ALA A 29 5.81 29.49 -9.21
C ALA A 29 5.42 28.47 -8.12
N THR A 30 4.38 27.67 -8.38
CA THR A 30 3.89 26.64 -7.45
C THR A 30 4.54 25.27 -7.68
N PHE A 31 5.32 25.12 -8.75
CA PHE A 31 5.90 23.84 -9.13
C PHE A 31 7.17 23.53 -8.34
N ASN A 32 7.15 22.39 -7.65
CA ASN A 32 8.31 21.81 -7.00
C ASN A 32 8.59 20.42 -7.57
N ILE A 33 9.66 20.31 -8.37
CA ILE A 33 10.07 19.05 -9.01
C ILE A 33 10.36 17.94 -8.00
N VAL A 34 11.04 18.26 -6.89
CA VAL A 34 11.40 17.27 -5.88
C VAL A 34 10.14 16.70 -5.23
N LEU A 35 9.18 17.56 -4.89
CA LEU A 35 7.92 17.13 -4.29
C LEU A 35 7.08 16.28 -5.26
N ALA A 36 7.02 16.66 -6.54
CA ALA A 36 6.32 15.88 -7.57
C ALA A 36 6.87 14.45 -7.70
N TRP A 37 8.20 14.32 -7.72
CA TRP A 37 8.86 13.01 -7.79
C TRP A 37 8.72 12.20 -6.50
N ILE A 38 8.77 12.82 -5.32
CA ILE A 38 8.51 12.13 -4.05
C ILE A 38 7.10 11.52 -4.03
N GLU A 39 6.09 12.31 -4.41
CA GLU A 39 4.71 11.82 -4.45
C GLU A 39 4.51 10.73 -5.51
N TYR A 40 5.10 10.88 -6.70
CA TYR A 40 5.03 9.87 -7.75
C TYR A 40 5.70 8.55 -7.34
N CYS A 41 6.90 8.60 -6.75
CA CYS A 41 7.58 7.42 -6.25
C CYS A 41 6.76 6.71 -5.17
N ASN A 42 6.17 7.46 -4.23
CA ASN A 42 5.29 6.89 -3.21
C ASN A 42 4.09 6.15 -3.83
N ARG A 43 3.46 6.73 -4.86
CA ARG A 43 2.36 6.08 -5.61
C ARG A 43 2.81 4.79 -6.31
N LEU A 44 4.00 4.79 -6.90
CA LEU A 44 4.56 3.60 -7.55
C LEU A 44 4.84 2.48 -6.54
N PHE A 45 5.41 2.80 -5.38
CA PHE A 45 5.59 1.84 -4.29
C PHE A 45 4.25 1.28 -3.81
N GLY A 46 3.22 2.13 -3.65
CA GLY A 46 1.87 1.69 -3.32
C GLY A 46 1.29 0.70 -4.33
N ALA A 47 1.48 0.95 -5.63
CA ALA A 47 1.03 0.03 -6.68
C ALA A 47 1.76 -1.32 -6.65
N ILE A 48 3.08 -1.31 -6.38
CA ILE A 48 3.89 -2.53 -6.22
C ILE A 48 3.40 -3.35 -5.02
N VAL A 49 3.12 -2.69 -3.89
CA VAL A 49 2.56 -3.33 -2.69
C VAL A 49 1.17 -3.89 -2.96
N GLY A 50 0.29 -3.16 -3.66
CA GLY A 50 -1.02 -3.67 -4.05
C GLY A 50 -0.92 -4.91 -4.94
N LEU A 51 0.03 -4.93 -5.88
CA LEU A 51 0.30 -6.10 -6.72
C LEU A 51 0.82 -7.28 -5.89
N SER A 52 1.75 -7.06 -4.96
CA SER A 52 2.28 -8.14 -4.12
C SER A 52 1.18 -8.75 -3.23
N ILE A 53 0.30 -7.93 -2.66
CA ILE A 53 -0.87 -8.40 -1.90
C ILE A 53 -1.83 -9.20 -2.78
N THR A 54 -2.03 -8.78 -4.03
CA THR A 54 -2.86 -9.53 -5.00
C THR A 54 -2.29 -10.92 -5.29
N ILE A 55 -0.96 -11.02 -5.48
CA ILE A 55 -0.27 -12.29 -5.68
C ILE A 55 -0.39 -13.16 -4.41
N THR A 56 -0.17 -12.58 -3.23
CA THR A 56 -0.31 -13.27 -1.94
C THR A 56 -1.73 -13.79 -1.74
N LEU A 57 -2.76 -13.02 -2.09
CA LEU A 57 -4.15 -13.48 -2.06
C LEU A 57 -4.34 -14.67 -2.99
N PHE A 58 -3.89 -14.59 -4.24
CA PHE A 58 -4.06 -15.68 -5.20
C PHE A 58 -3.37 -16.98 -4.75
N LEU A 59 -2.11 -16.89 -4.33
CA LEU A 59 -1.36 -18.04 -3.83
C LEU A 59 -1.94 -18.59 -2.52
N GLY A 60 -2.31 -17.70 -1.59
CA GLY A 60 -2.89 -18.06 -0.31
C GLY A 60 -4.26 -18.72 -0.44
N LEU A 61 -5.12 -18.24 -1.36
CA LEU A 61 -6.38 -18.91 -1.67
C LEU A 61 -6.16 -20.25 -2.36
N LYS A 62 -5.16 -20.36 -3.25
CA LYS A 62 -4.85 -21.64 -3.91
C LYS A 62 -4.37 -22.71 -2.92
N HIS A 63 -3.52 -22.34 -1.97
CA HIS A 63 -2.88 -23.30 -1.06
C HIS A 63 -3.69 -23.52 0.25
N TYR A 64 -4.26 -22.47 0.83
CA TYR A 64 -4.90 -22.49 2.15
C TYR A 64 -6.42 -22.22 2.11
N SER A 65 -7.11 -22.41 0.97
CA SER A 65 -8.56 -22.16 0.85
C SER A 65 -9.44 -22.96 1.81
N HIS A 66 -8.95 -24.10 2.30
CA HIS A 66 -9.66 -24.95 3.25
C HIS A 66 -9.63 -24.42 4.69
N LEU A 67 -8.68 -23.52 5.00
CA LEU A 67 -8.47 -23.00 6.35
C LEU A 67 -9.11 -21.61 6.49
N PRO A 68 -10.26 -21.49 7.18
CA PRO A 68 -11.00 -20.24 7.24
C PRO A 68 -10.24 -19.12 7.96
N HIS A 69 -9.39 -19.46 8.94
CA HIS A 69 -8.57 -18.50 9.68
C HIS A 69 -7.47 -17.86 8.82
N ILE A 70 -7.07 -18.45 7.70
CA ILE A 70 -6.14 -17.84 6.73
C ILE A 70 -6.91 -17.14 5.60
N LYS A 71 -7.94 -17.81 5.07
CA LYS A 71 -8.72 -17.33 3.94
C LYS A 71 -9.38 -15.98 4.21
N TRP A 72 -10.06 -15.81 5.34
CA TRP A 72 -10.82 -14.58 5.62
C TRP A 72 -9.92 -13.37 5.84
N PRO A 73 -8.84 -13.43 6.66
CA PRO A 73 -7.90 -12.33 6.78
C PRO A 73 -7.23 -11.92 5.46
N LEU A 74 -6.91 -12.88 4.57
CA LEU A 74 -6.38 -12.57 3.23
C LEU A 74 -7.38 -11.76 2.38
N ILE A 75 -8.64 -12.20 2.32
CA ILE A 75 -9.70 -11.51 1.57
C ILE A 75 -9.93 -10.11 2.17
N SER A 76 -9.98 -10.01 3.50
CA SER A 76 -10.14 -8.74 4.21
C SER A 76 -8.98 -7.79 3.96
N ALA A 77 -7.73 -8.26 4.02
CA ALA A 77 -6.54 -7.45 3.74
C ALA A 77 -6.53 -6.92 2.30
N PHE A 78 -6.90 -7.75 1.32
CA PHE A 78 -7.03 -7.31 -0.06
C PHE A 78 -8.16 -6.28 -0.23
N GLY A 79 -9.34 -6.54 0.34
CA GLY A 79 -10.47 -5.60 0.30
C GLY A 79 -10.13 -4.24 0.92
N LEU A 80 -9.46 -4.24 2.07
CA LEU A 80 -8.94 -3.03 2.71
C LEU A 80 -7.87 -2.33 1.87
N THR A 81 -7.04 -3.07 1.14
CA THR A 81 -6.03 -2.49 0.23
C THR A 81 -6.69 -1.72 -0.93
N LEU A 82 -7.80 -2.23 -1.48
CA LEU A 82 -8.57 -1.50 -2.50
C LEU A 82 -9.20 -0.23 -1.94
N PHE A 83 -9.74 -0.32 -0.72
CA PHE A 83 -10.27 0.84 0.00
C PHE A 83 -9.20 1.88 0.29
N GLU A 84 -8.00 1.46 0.71
CA GLU A 84 -6.84 2.31 0.94
C GLU A 84 -6.36 2.99 -0.35
N GLY A 85 -6.39 2.29 -1.49
CA GLY A 85 -6.10 2.88 -2.79
C GLY A 85 -7.07 4.01 -3.16
N TRP A 86 -8.35 3.85 -2.84
CA TRP A 86 -9.36 4.92 -3.00
C TRP A 86 -9.14 6.07 -2.00
N LEU A 87 -8.86 5.77 -0.74
CA LEU A 87 -8.59 6.80 0.27
C LEU A 87 -7.34 7.62 -0.10
N GLY A 88 -6.34 6.98 -0.73
CA GLY A 88 -5.17 7.63 -1.30
C GLY A 88 -5.48 8.62 -2.44
N SER A 89 -6.53 8.41 -3.24
CA SER A 89 -6.96 9.41 -4.23
C SER A 89 -7.65 10.61 -3.55
N VAL A 90 -8.47 10.35 -2.52
CA VAL A 90 -9.14 11.40 -1.72
C VAL A 90 -8.12 12.29 -0.99
N LEU A 91 -6.96 11.74 -0.62
CA LEU A 91 -5.86 12.51 -0.02
C LEU A 91 -5.42 13.69 -0.89
N ILE A 92 -5.45 13.51 -2.22
CA ILE A 92 -5.06 14.51 -3.20
C ILE A 92 -6.13 15.59 -3.26
N ASP A 93 -7.41 15.20 -3.33
CA ASP A 93 -8.52 16.15 -3.39
C ASP A 93 -8.64 16.99 -2.10
N THR A 94 -8.22 16.43 -0.97
CA THR A 94 -8.31 17.07 0.35
C THR A 94 -7.06 17.88 0.75
N VAL A 95 -6.08 18.02 -0.14
CA VAL A 95 -4.87 18.85 0.10
C VAL A 95 -4.14 18.44 1.39
N LEU A 96 -3.84 17.15 1.55
CA LEU A 96 -3.16 16.61 2.74
C LEU A 96 -3.90 16.94 4.05
N ASN A 97 -5.23 16.81 4.05
CA ASN A 97 -6.00 16.96 5.29
C ASN A 97 -5.48 15.98 6.37
N PRO A 98 -5.15 16.46 7.59
CA PRO A 98 -4.60 15.60 8.64
C PRO A 98 -5.49 14.43 9.03
N VAL A 99 -6.81 14.60 8.98
CA VAL A 99 -7.78 13.53 9.29
C VAL A 99 -7.69 12.43 8.24
N THR A 100 -7.66 12.78 6.95
CA THR A 100 -7.56 11.81 5.86
C THR A 100 -6.24 11.04 5.90
N ILE A 101 -5.11 11.72 6.18
CA ILE A 101 -3.80 11.08 6.39
C ILE A 101 -3.86 10.09 7.57
N THR A 102 -4.46 10.50 8.69
CA THR A 102 -4.54 9.67 9.89
C THR A 102 -5.36 8.41 9.66
N LEU A 103 -6.51 8.54 8.98
CA LEU A 103 -7.35 7.40 8.60
C LEU A 103 -6.61 6.46 7.65
N HIS A 104 -5.89 6.99 6.66
CA HIS A 104 -5.09 6.20 5.73
C HIS A 104 -4.04 5.36 6.47
N LEU A 105 -3.23 6.00 7.31
CA LEU A 105 -2.21 5.30 8.11
C LEU A 105 -2.81 4.26 9.07
N PHE A 106 -3.97 4.55 9.64
CA PHE A 106 -4.67 3.62 10.53
C PHE A 106 -5.10 2.34 9.81
N PHE A 107 -5.74 2.45 8.64
CA PHE A 107 -6.15 1.28 7.87
C PHE A 107 -4.95 0.54 7.26
N ALA A 108 -3.91 1.27 6.83
CA ALA A 108 -2.65 0.66 6.40
C ALA A 108 -2.05 -0.24 7.50
N LEU A 109 -2.05 0.20 8.76
CA LEU A 109 -1.57 -0.61 9.88
C LEU A 109 -2.41 -1.88 10.09
N ILE A 110 -3.74 -1.78 9.95
CA ILE A 110 -4.63 -2.95 10.04
C ILE A 110 -4.29 -3.97 8.95
N ILE A 111 -4.06 -3.52 7.71
CA ILE A 111 -3.65 -4.40 6.60
C ILE A 111 -2.34 -5.12 6.93
N VAL A 112 -1.35 -4.39 7.43
CA VAL A 112 -0.05 -4.97 7.83
C VAL A 112 -0.27 -6.05 8.90
N MET A 113 -1.08 -5.79 9.92
CA MET A 113 -1.36 -6.78 10.97
C MET A 113 -2.04 -8.03 10.45
N LEU A 114 -3.02 -7.90 9.54
CA LEU A 114 -3.68 -9.04 8.91
C LEU A 114 -2.70 -9.89 8.07
N LEU A 115 -1.83 -9.25 7.29
CA LEU A 115 -0.84 -9.94 6.47
C LEU A 115 0.22 -10.64 7.33
N LEU A 116 0.67 -10.00 8.41
CA LEU A 116 1.60 -10.62 9.38
C LEU A 116 0.96 -11.84 10.05
N TYR A 117 -0.29 -11.72 10.50
CA TYR A 117 -1.03 -12.83 11.09
C TYR A 117 -1.12 -14.03 10.12
N VAL A 118 -1.53 -13.79 8.88
CA VAL A 118 -1.58 -14.84 7.86
C VAL A 118 -0.20 -15.44 7.59
N SER A 119 0.84 -14.61 7.50
CA SER A 119 2.20 -15.09 7.26
C SER A 119 2.69 -16.00 8.39
N GLN A 120 2.34 -15.69 9.63
CA GLN A 120 2.70 -16.52 10.79
C GLN A 120 1.92 -17.83 10.79
N GLU A 121 0.61 -17.79 10.59
CA GLU A 121 -0.23 -18.99 10.51
C GLU A 121 0.23 -19.94 9.40
N ALA A 122 0.53 -19.43 8.21
CA ALA A 122 1.07 -20.21 7.11
C ALA A 122 2.42 -20.86 7.48
N TYR A 123 3.32 -20.10 8.13
CA TYR A 123 4.61 -20.60 8.57
C TYR A 123 4.50 -21.75 9.59
N TYR A 124 3.59 -21.64 10.57
CA TYR A 124 3.38 -22.68 11.58
C TYR A 124 2.76 -23.95 11.01
N LEU A 125 1.89 -23.83 10.01
CA LEU A 125 1.32 -24.99 9.32
C LEU A 125 2.38 -25.75 8.52
N ASP A 126 3.28 -25.01 7.86
CA ASP A 126 4.36 -25.61 7.08
C ASP A 126 5.49 -26.15 7.97
N ASN A 127 5.66 -25.62 9.18
CA ASN A 127 6.74 -25.97 10.12
C ASN A 127 6.19 -26.28 11.53
N PRO A 128 5.44 -27.39 11.72
CA PRO A 128 4.77 -27.70 12.99
C PRO A 128 5.73 -27.94 14.16
N ASP A 129 6.98 -28.34 13.91
CA ASP A 129 8.00 -28.56 14.95
C ASP A 129 8.90 -27.33 15.21
N ALA A 130 8.64 -26.20 14.54
CA ALA A 130 9.44 -24.97 14.71
C ALA A 130 9.52 -24.51 16.18
N GLU A 131 8.42 -24.66 16.93
CA GLU A 131 8.39 -24.31 18.35
C GLU A 131 9.18 -25.30 19.22
N LYS A 132 9.06 -26.60 18.95
CA LYS A 132 9.78 -27.65 19.71
C LYS A 132 11.29 -27.61 19.50
N GLN A 133 11.73 -27.16 18.33
CA GLN A 133 13.15 -27.03 17.99
C GLN A 133 13.76 -25.68 18.43
N SER A 134 12.94 -24.75 18.93
CA SER A 134 13.40 -23.44 19.40
C SER A 134 14.20 -23.57 20.70
N LYS A 135 15.43 -23.06 20.71
CA LYS A 135 16.25 -22.94 21.93
C LYS A 135 16.04 -21.55 22.53
N TYR A 136 15.21 -21.46 23.57
CA TYR A 136 15.03 -20.21 24.31
C TYR A 136 16.17 -19.99 25.32
N PRO A 137 16.76 -18.78 25.41
CA PRO A 137 17.69 -18.45 26.48
C PRO A 137 16.97 -18.59 27.82
N GLN A 138 17.58 -19.33 28.75
CA GLN A 138 17.09 -19.41 30.13
C GLN A 138 17.49 -18.10 30.82
N ILE A 139 16.50 -17.42 31.42
CA ILE A 139 16.68 -16.16 32.19
C ILE A 139 17.39 -16.46 33.50
#